data_AF-A0A838DWT7-F1
#
_entry.id   AF-A0A838DWT7-F1
#
_cell.length_a   1.000
_cell.length_b   1.000
_cell.length_c   1.000
_cell.angle_alpha   90.00
_cell.angle_beta   90.00
_cell.angle_gamma   90.00
#
_symmetry.space_group_name_H-M   'P 1'
#
loop_
_entity.id
_entity.type
_entity.pdbx_description
1 polymer ?
#
loop_
_entity_poly.entity_id
_entity_poly.type
_entity_poly.pdbx_seq_one_letter_code
_entity_poly.pdbx_strand_id
1 'polypeptide(L)'
;MKERKRIAEATAGRYRQADKKEKGAILNEFVELSGFARSYAALVLRNQGRVVVVNRRLRVRGDVGKNLPRRGRGSTYDEATVKALVQVWRIMDYICGKRLAPVLGEIVERLLRHNELDCDTASSKKLVRMSAATIDRLLQPERQKYQLKGRSHTRPGTLLKHQIPMRTFNEWDEAQPGFLEIDLVGHDGGVIDSHHGFTLNAVDIASGWNSSTALKNKAQVWTLEGVQKIRAKLPFPLLGLDSDNGSEFINETLYKFCQEHRITFTRSRPYRKNDSCFVEQKNYSVVRRAVGYQRFDTEAQLRILNELYEVLDLYTNFFQPSMKLKSKERHGARVKKKYHEARTPYQRLLDSKYIAEETKEQLGERYRLLNPAQLKRQIEKLQQKLLATAVSTASTRKRQSAKRGAAKPAVEMTRLRKATKSVASLKRLEKSGKKAA
;
A
#
# COMPACT_ATOMS: atom_id res chain seq x y z
N MET A 1 -11.25 -34.81 -27.46
CA MET A 1 -11.95 -33.60 -27.95
C MET A 1 -11.74 -33.35 -29.45
N LYS A 2 -10.51 -33.32 -29.98
CA LYS A 2 -10.25 -33.10 -31.43
C LYS A 2 -10.80 -34.21 -32.34
N GLU A 3 -10.75 -35.45 -31.89
CA GLU A 3 -11.18 -36.64 -32.65
C GLU A 3 -12.70 -36.70 -32.84
N ARG A 4 -13.48 -36.53 -31.76
CA ARG A 4 -14.94 -36.39 -31.82
C ARG A 4 -15.41 -35.25 -32.73
N LYS A 5 -14.63 -34.16 -32.82
CA LYS A 5 -14.94 -33.02 -33.70
C LYS A 5 -14.72 -33.36 -35.18
N ARG A 6 -13.65 -34.10 -35.51
CA ARG A 6 -13.39 -34.57 -36.89
C ARG A 6 -14.45 -35.58 -37.35
N ILE A 7 -14.85 -36.51 -36.47
CA ILE A 7 -15.93 -37.46 -36.75
C ILE A 7 -17.25 -36.70 -36.98
N ALA A 8 -17.56 -35.70 -36.15
CA ALA A 8 -18.75 -34.87 -36.36
C ALA A 8 -18.70 -34.09 -37.69
N GLU A 9 -17.54 -33.55 -38.09
CA GLU A 9 -17.37 -32.84 -39.36
C GLU A 9 -17.57 -33.76 -40.58
N ALA A 10 -17.04 -34.98 -40.53
CA ALA A 10 -17.20 -35.98 -41.60
C ALA A 10 -18.63 -36.54 -41.70
N THR A 11 -19.33 -36.70 -40.57
CA THR A 11 -20.65 -37.34 -40.53
C THR A 11 -21.81 -36.35 -40.70
N ALA A 12 -21.64 -35.08 -40.34
CA ALA A 12 -22.72 -34.09 -40.36
C ALA A 12 -23.25 -33.77 -41.77
N GLY A 13 -22.41 -33.88 -42.81
CA GLY A 13 -22.83 -33.72 -44.21
C GLY A 13 -23.83 -34.80 -44.62
N ARG A 14 -23.44 -36.07 -44.44
CA ARG A 14 -24.25 -37.26 -44.73
C ARG A 14 -25.55 -37.26 -43.94
N TYR A 15 -25.50 -36.97 -42.64
CA TYR A 15 -26.67 -36.90 -41.78
C TYR A 15 -27.71 -35.85 -42.22
N ARG A 16 -27.29 -34.72 -42.81
CA ARG A 16 -28.24 -33.68 -43.25
C ARG A 16 -28.97 -34.04 -44.54
N GLN A 17 -28.28 -34.72 -45.46
CA GLN A 17 -28.79 -35.10 -46.78
C GLN A 17 -29.60 -36.40 -46.76
N ALA A 18 -29.37 -37.26 -45.77
CA ALA A 18 -30.05 -38.54 -45.59
C ALA A 18 -31.56 -38.43 -45.34
N ASP A 19 -32.30 -39.48 -45.72
CA ASP A 19 -33.72 -39.63 -45.43
C ASP A 19 -33.99 -40.00 -43.95
N LYS A 20 -35.26 -40.20 -43.56
CA LYS A 20 -35.62 -40.48 -42.16
C LYS A 20 -35.04 -41.81 -41.65
N LYS A 21 -34.96 -42.85 -42.49
CA LYS A 21 -34.48 -44.18 -42.11
C LYS A 21 -32.95 -44.19 -42.03
N GLU A 22 -32.29 -43.58 -43.00
CA GLU A 22 -30.85 -43.38 -43.07
C GLU A 22 -30.32 -42.49 -41.94
N LYS A 23 -31.03 -41.41 -41.59
CA LYS A 23 -30.70 -40.57 -40.42
C LYS A 23 -30.68 -41.39 -39.12
N GLY A 24 -31.58 -42.35 -38.99
CA GLY A 24 -31.63 -43.25 -37.83
C GLY A 24 -30.37 -44.10 -37.71
N ALA A 25 -29.91 -44.68 -38.83
CA ALA A 25 -28.70 -45.51 -38.89
C ALA A 25 -27.43 -44.68 -38.66
N ILE A 26 -27.28 -43.54 -39.34
CA ILE A 26 -26.14 -42.63 -39.18
C ILE A 26 -26.04 -42.11 -37.74
N LEU A 27 -27.19 -41.87 -37.10
CA LEU A 27 -27.23 -41.43 -35.71
C LEU A 27 -26.81 -42.54 -34.74
N ASN A 28 -27.16 -43.81 -35.00
CA ASN A 28 -26.72 -44.95 -34.19
C ASN A 28 -25.19 -45.10 -34.25
N GLU A 29 -24.63 -45.12 -35.46
CA GLU A 29 -23.20 -45.23 -35.71
C GLU A 29 -22.43 -44.08 -35.04
N PHE A 30 -22.94 -42.85 -35.15
CA PHE A 30 -22.30 -41.70 -34.53
C PHE A 30 -22.38 -41.72 -33.00
N VAL A 31 -23.46 -42.21 -32.41
CA VAL A 31 -23.59 -42.39 -30.95
C VAL A 31 -22.58 -43.40 -30.43
N GLU A 32 -22.42 -44.52 -31.13
CA GLU A 32 -21.46 -45.58 -30.78
C GLU A 32 -20.00 -45.08 -30.86
N LEU A 33 -19.65 -44.34 -31.91
CA LEU A 33 -18.30 -43.81 -32.11
C LEU A 33 -17.96 -42.62 -31.18
N SER A 34 -18.93 -41.78 -30.84
CA SER A 34 -18.70 -40.55 -30.06
C SER A 34 -18.97 -40.69 -28.55
N GLY A 35 -19.73 -41.71 -28.15
CA GLY A 35 -20.24 -41.88 -26.79
C GLY A 35 -21.24 -40.81 -26.36
N PHE A 36 -21.87 -40.10 -27.31
CA PHE A 36 -22.84 -39.05 -27.01
C PHE A 36 -24.25 -39.62 -26.80
N ALA A 37 -25.01 -39.00 -25.91
CA ALA A 37 -26.44 -39.25 -25.82
C ALA A 37 -27.11 -38.95 -27.17
N ARG A 38 -28.05 -39.80 -27.59
CA ARG A 38 -28.69 -39.75 -28.92
C ARG A 38 -29.25 -38.38 -29.30
N SER A 39 -29.88 -37.69 -28.34
CA SER A 39 -30.41 -36.33 -28.52
C SER A 39 -29.30 -35.30 -28.79
N TYR A 40 -28.19 -35.41 -28.07
CA TYR A 40 -27.02 -34.54 -28.23
C TYR A 40 -26.27 -34.84 -29.53
N ALA A 41 -26.13 -36.12 -29.90
CA ALA A 41 -25.58 -36.56 -31.18
C ALA A 41 -26.35 -35.96 -32.38
N ALA A 42 -27.69 -36.01 -32.33
CA ALA A 42 -28.53 -35.42 -33.36
C ALA A 42 -28.40 -33.90 -33.43
N LEU A 43 -28.27 -33.22 -32.28
CA LEU A 43 -28.02 -31.77 -32.19
C LEU A 43 -26.67 -31.39 -32.80
N VAL A 44 -25.61 -32.16 -32.52
CA VAL A 44 -24.28 -31.95 -33.07
C VAL A 44 -24.30 -32.11 -34.59
N LEU A 45 -24.78 -33.23 -35.12
CA LEU A 45 -24.78 -33.48 -36.57
C LEU A 45 -25.66 -32.48 -37.35
N ARG A 46 -26.76 -32.01 -36.75
CA ARG A 46 -27.64 -31.01 -37.36
C ARG A 46 -26.98 -29.62 -37.47
N ASN A 47 -26.14 -29.26 -36.52
CA ASN A 47 -25.62 -27.90 -36.38
C ASN A 47 -24.13 -27.76 -36.73
N GLN A 48 -23.36 -28.86 -36.76
CA GLN A 48 -21.92 -28.85 -37.03
C GLN A 48 -21.62 -28.31 -38.43
N GLY A 49 -20.94 -27.16 -38.47
CA GLY A 49 -20.49 -26.52 -39.71
C GLY A 49 -21.60 -25.81 -40.50
N ARG A 50 -22.83 -25.74 -39.98
CA ARG A 50 -23.95 -25.06 -40.64
C ARG A 50 -23.70 -23.55 -40.65
N VAL A 51 -23.63 -22.94 -41.82
CA VAL A 51 -23.51 -21.48 -41.95
C VAL A 51 -24.90 -20.88 -42.04
N VAL A 52 -25.32 -20.14 -41.01
CA VAL A 52 -26.57 -19.37 -41.00
C VAL A 52 -26.24 -17.92 -41.37
N VAL A 53 -26.84 -17.42 -42.45
CA VAL A 53 -26.74 -16.01 -42.83
C VAL A 53 -27.74 -15.23 -42.00
N VAL A 54 -27.25 -14.40 -41.08
CA VAL A 54 -28.10 -13.60 -40.18
C VAL A 54 -28.40 -12.23 -40.80
N ASN A 55 -27.46 -11.68 -41.59
CA ASN A 55 -27.66 -10.49 -42.42
C ASN A 55 -26.58 -10.42 -43.53
N ARG A 56 -26.64 -9.40 -44.43
CA ARG A 56 -25.70 -9.22 -45.57
C ARG A 56 -24.21 -9.26 -45.20
N ARG A 57 -23.84 -9.03 -43.93
CA ARG A 57 -22.45 -8.96 -43.45
C ARG A 57 -22.06 -10.07 -42.46
N LEU A 58 -23.02 -10.83 -41.90
CA LEU A 58 -22.77 -11.80 -40.82
C LEU A 58 -23.18 -13.22 -41.26
N ARG A 59 -22.16 -14.05 -41.48
CA ARG A 59 -22.29 -15.50 -41.70
C ARG A 59 -21.82 -16.21 -40.43
N VAL A 60 -22.72 -16.92 -39.75
CA VAL A 60 -22.42 -17.62 -38.49
C VAL A 60 -22.27 -19.11 -38.77
N ARG A 61 -21.07 -19.65 -38.56
CA ARG A 61 -20.83 -21.11 -38.59
C ARG A 61 -21.23 -21.70 -37.23
N GLY A 62 -22.27 -22.52 -37.20
CA GLY A 62 -22.69 -23.28 -36.03
C GLY A 62 -21.57 -24.21 -35.59
N ASP A 63 -20.98 -23.90 -34.44
CA ASP A 63 -20.04 -24.77 -33.74
C ASP A 63 -20.57 -24.88 -32.30
N VAL A 64 -20.97 -26.09 -31.90
CA VAL A 64 -21.71 -26.34 -30.63
C VAL A 64 -20.88 -25.97 -29.39
N GLY A 65 -19.58 -25.72 -29.54
CA GLY A 65 -18.69 -25.22 -28.48
C GLY A 65 -18.59 -23.70 -28.33
N LYS A 66 -19.18 -22.88 -29.21
CA LYS A 66 -19.15 -21.42 -29.08
C LYS A 66 -20.43 -20.90 -28.41
N ASN A 67 -20.36 -20.70 -27.09
CA ASN A 67 -21.36 -19.92 -26.38
C ASN A 67 -21.33 -18.47 -26.90
N LEU A 68 -22.39 -18.06 -27.60
CA LEU A 68 -22.65 -16.63 -27.81
C LEU A 68 -22.84 -16.00 -26.43
N PRO A 69 -22.15 -14.88 -26.11
CA PRO A 69 -22.39 -14.19 -24.85
C PRO A 69 -23.86 -13.74 -24.85
N ARG A 70 -24.67 -14.32 -23.95
CA ARG A 70 -26.02 -13.83 -23.69
C ARG A 70 -25.89 -12.35 -23.34
N ARG A 71 -26.69 -11.50 -23.98
CA ARG A 71 -26.74 -10.07 -23.67
C ARG A 71 -27.17 -9.95 -22.21
N GLY A 72 -26.20 -9.70 -21.33
CA GLY A 72 -26.44 -9.66 -19.89
C GLY A 72 -27.45 -8.58 -19.53
N ARG A 73 -27.98 -8.65 -18.31
CA ARG A 73 -28.80 -7.58 -17.71
C ARG A 73 -28.08 -6.24 -17.91
N GLY A 74 -28.81 -5.22 -18.36
CA GLY A 74 -28.27 -3.86 -18.53
C GLY A 74 -27.56 -3.39 -17.27
N SER A 75 -26.46 -2.64 -17.43
CA SER A 75 -25.66 -2.18 -16.30
C SER A 75 -26.49 -1.28 -15.39
N THR A 76 -26.68 -1.69 -14.12
CA THR A 76 -27.34 -0.87 -13.09
C THR A 76 -26.63 0.47 -12.86
N TYR A 77 -25.32 0.50 -13.12
CA TYR A 77 -24.46 1.66 -12.96
C TYR A 77 -24.08 2.19 -14.33
N ASP A 78 -24.53 3.40 -14.63
CA ASP A 78 -24.23 4.12 -15.85
C ASP A 78 -22.82 4.73 -15.79
N GLU A 79 -22.39 5.29 -16.91
CA GLU A 79 -21.07 5.92 -17.05
C GLU A 79 -20.89 7.10 -16.09
N ALA A 80 -21.93 7.91 -15.87
CA ALA A 80 -21.92 9.02 -14.93
C ALA A 80 -21.62 8.55 -13.50
N THR A 81 -22.31 7.49 -13.04
CA THR A 81 -22.07 6.91 -11.71
C THR A 81 -20.63 6.38 -11.60
N VAL A 82 -20.11 5.73 -12.64
CA VAL A 82 -18.71 5.23 -12.63
C VAL A 82 -17.71 6.38 -12.58
N LYS A 83 -17.92 7.45 -13.35
CA LYS A 83 -17.05 8.63 -13.33
C LYS A 83 -16.99 9.28 -11.94
N ALA A 84 -18.15 9.44 -11.29
CA ALA A 84 -18.24 9.92 -9.92
C ALA A 84 -17.51 8.97 -8.94
N LEU A 85 -17.68 7.65 -9.06
CA LEU A 85 -16.95 6.67 -8.24
C LEU A 85 -15.43 6.81 -8.40
N VAL A 86 -14.94 7.04 -9.61
CA VAL A 86 -13.51 7.21 -9.90
C VAL A 86 -12.97 8.48 -9.24
N GLN A 87 -13.73 9.57 -9.27
CA GLN A 87 -13.36 10.82 -8.59
C GLN A 87 -13.25 10.62 -7.07
N VAL A 88 -14.26 10.00 -6.45
CA VAL A 88 -14.20 9.65 -5.02
C VAL A 88 -13.01 8.73 -4.73
N TRP A 89 -12.78 7.71 -5.55
CA TRP A 89 -11.67 6.77 -5.37
C TRP A 89 -10.29 7.44 -5.43
N ARG A 90 -10.10 8.42 -6.31
CA ARG A 90 -8.88 9.24 -6.38
C ARG A 90 -8.70 10.10 -5.13
N ILE A 91 -9.76 10.79 -4.69
CA ILE A 91 -9.75 11.61 -3.48
C ILE A 91 -9.44 10.78 -2.25
N MET A 92 -9.95 9.55 -2.19
CA MET A 92 -9.72 8.58 -1.11
C MET A 92 -8.40 7.82 -1.25
N ASP A 93 -7.49 8.30 -2.09
CA ASP A 93 -6.15 7.76 -2.28
C ASP A 93 -6.18 6.26 -2.62
N TYR A 94 -7.04 5.91 -3.57
CA TYR A 94 -7.07 4.62 -4.25
C TYR A 94 -7.34 3.40 -3.36
N ILE A 95 -8.01 3.56 -2.22
CA ILE A 95 -8.34 2.44 -1.31
C ILE A 95 -9.21 1.36 -1.98
N CYS A 96 -9.12 0.13 -1.47
CA CYS A 96 -9.90 -1.01 -2.00
C CYS A 96 -11.38 -0.90 -1.64
N GLY A 97 -12.25 -1.58 -2.41
CA GLY A 97 -13.70 -1.52 -2.23
C GLY A 97 -14.17 -1.93 -0.83
N LYS A 98 -13.47 -2.88 -0.18
CA LYS A 98 -13.76 -3.29 1.21
C LYS A 98 -13.56 -2.18 2.24
N ARG A 99 -12.63 -1.25 1.98
CA ARG A 99 -12.37 -0.08 2.83
C ARG A 99 -13.25 1.10 2.42
N LEU A 100 -13.51 1.26 1.13
CA LEU A 100 -14.30 2.38 0.60
C LEU A 100 -15.79 2.23 0.88
N ALA A 101 -16.37 1.03 0.70
CA ALA A 101 -17.82 0.84 0.78
C ALA A 101 -18.44 1.34 2.10
N PRO A 102 -17.88 1.05 3.30
CA PRO A 102 -18.45 1.51 4.57
C PRO A 102 -18.55 3.03 4.72
N VAL A 103 -17.59 3.77 4.14
CA VAL A 103 -17.51 5.24 4.27
C VAL A 103 -18.03 5.96 3.03
N LEU A 104 -18.42 5.24 1.97
CA LEU A 104 -18.73 5.85 0.67
C LEU A 104 -19.90 6.83 0.76
N GLY A 105 -20.94 6.50 1.52
CA GLY A 105 -22.10 7.38 1.70
C GLY A 105 -21.71 8.72 2.32
N GLU A 106 -21.01 8.66 3.45
CA GLU A 106 -20.52 9.82 4.20
C GLU A 106 -19.58 10.71 3.36
N ILE A 107 -18.66 10.09 2.61
CA ILE A 107 -17.73 10.82 1.76
C ILE A 107 -18.45 11.48 0.57
N VAL A 108 -19.41 10.79 -0.06
CA VAL A 108 -20.18 11.35 -1.17
C VAL A 108 -20.99 12.56 -0.72
N GLU A 109 -21.69 12.46 0.42
CA GLU A 109 -22.43 13.60 0.98
C GLU A 109 -21.52 14.80 1.24
N ARG A 110 -20.36 14.56 1.84
CA ARG A 110 -19.38 15.60 2.14
C ARG A 110 -18.82 16.27 0.88
N LEU A 111 -18.46 15.48 -0.12
CA LEU A 111 -17.94 16.02 -1.38
C LEU A 111 -18.99 16.84 -2.12
N LEU A 112 -20.26 16.42 -2.07
CA LEU A 112 -21.37 17.22 -2.60
C LEU A 112 -21.52 18.54 -1.84
N ARG A 113 -21.47 18.52 -0.50
CA ARG A 113 -21.56 19.72 0.34
C ARG A 113 -20.46 20.75 0.03
N HIS A 114 -19.26 20.30 -0.32
CA HIS A 114 -18.14 21.17 -0.68
C HIS A 114 -18.05 21.48 -2.18
N ASN A 115 -19.02 21.07 -3.01
CA ASN A 115 -18.98 21.21 -4.48
C ASN A 115 -17.74 20.54 -5.12
N GLU A 116 -17.29 19.42 -4.56
CA GLU A 116 -16.11 18.65 -4.98
C GLU A 116 -16.45 17.41 -5.80
N LEU A 117 -17.75 17.14 -6.03
CA LEU A 117 -18.24 16.00 -6.80
C LEU A 117 -19.39 16.44 -7.70
N ASP A 118 -19.21 16.27 -9.00
CA ASP A 118 -20.27 16.49 -10.00
C ASP A 118 -21.06 15.19 -10.19
N CYS A 119 -22.22 15.11 -9.54
CA CYS A 119 -23.02 13.90 -9.47
C CYS A 119 -24.50 14.27 -9.23
N ASP A 120 -25.38 13.74 -10.08
CA ASP A 120 -26.82 13.92 -9.91
C ASP A 120 -27.37 13.08 -8.75
N THR A 121 -28.56 13.42 -8.27
CA THR A 121 -29.18 12.75 -7.12
C THR A 121 -29.38 11.25 -7.37
N ALA A 122 -29.63 10.84 -8.62
CA ALA A 122 -29.79 9.44 -8.97
C ALA A 122 -28.46 8.67 -8.88
N SER A 123 -27.36 9.21 -9.43
CA SER A 123 -26.04 8.58 -9.32
C SER A 123 -25.54 8.55 -7.88
N SER A 124 -25.79 9.60 -7.09
CA SER A 124 -25.43 9.62 -5.67
C SER A 124 -26.10 8.48 -4.90
N LYS A 125 -27.42 8.28 -5.07
CA LYS A 125 -28.15 7.14 -4.47
C LYS A 125 -27.61 5.78 -4.92
N LYS A 126 -27.16 5.67 -6.18
CA LYS A 126 -26.52 4.43 -6.69
C LYS A 126 -25.17 4.18 -6.02
N LEU A 127 -24.33 5.21 -5.86
CA LEU A 127 -23.02 5.11 -5.22
C LEU A 127 -23.12 4.57 -3.79
N VAL A 128 -24.02 5.14 -2.97
CA VAL A 128 -24.16 4.74 -1.56
C VAL A 128 -24.58 3.27 -1.39
N ARG A 129 -25.29 2.70 -2.37
CA ARG A 129 -25.74 1.29 -2.35
C ARG A 129 -24.71 0.31 -2.89
N MET A 130 -23.57 0.77 -3.40
CA MET A 130 -22.58 -0.10 -4.02
C MET A 130 -21.91 -1.02 -2.99
N SER A 131 -21.94 -2.33 -3.26
CA SER A 131 -21.14 -3.29 -2.48
C SER A 131 -19.66 -3.17 -2.79
N ALA A 132 -18.81 -3.56 -1.84
CA ALA A 132 -17.35 -3.60 -2.01
C ALA A 132 -16.90 -4.34 -3.28
N ALA A 133 -17.52 -5.48 -3.60
CA ALA A 133 -17.18 -6.26 -4.79
C ALA A 133 -17.58 -5.53 -6.10
N THR A 134 -18.68 -4.77 -6.07
CA THR A 134 -19.11 -3.97 -7.22
C THR A 134 -18.15 -2.80 -7.43
N ILE A 135 -17.76 -2.10 -6.36
CA ILE A 135 -16.76 -1.02 -6.42
C ILE A 135 -15.47 -1.54 -7.06
N ASP A 136 -14.91 -2.64 -6.57
CA ASP A 136 -13.66 -3.19 -7.09
C ASP A 136 -13.77 -3.63 -8.56
N ARG A 137 -14.92 -4.18 -8.98
CA ARG A 137 -15.19 -4.55 -10.38
C ARG A 137 -15.29 -3.34 -11.30
N LEU A 138 -16.01 -2.29 -10.88
CA LEU A 138 -16.18 -1.07 -11.68
C LEU A 138 -14.88 -0.27 -11.80
N LEU A 139 -14.05 -0.27 -10.75
CA LEU A 139 -12.75 0.41 -10.75
C LEU A 139 -11.63 -0.38 -11.43
N GLN A 140 -11.86 -1.65 -11.79
CA GLN A 140 -10.83 -2.50 -12.40
C GLN A 140 -10.20 -1.89 -13.67
N PRO A 141 -10.96 -1.35 -14.64
CA PRO A 141 -10.38 -0.75 -15.85
C PRO A 141 -9.50 0.46 -15.51
N GLU A 142 -9.93 1.32 -14.59
CA GLU A 142 -9.12 2.46 -14.14
C GLU A 142 -7.85 1.99 -13.43
N ARG A 143 -7.94 1.00 -12.53
CA ARG A 143 -6.76 0.43 -11.86
C ARG A 143 -5.72 -0.08 -12.84
N GLN A 144 -6.13 -0.71 -13.93
CA GLN A 144 -5.22 -1.22 -14.95
C GLN A 144 -4.44 -0.10 -15.66
N LYS A 145 -4.99 1.11 -15.78
CA LYS A 145 -4.28 2.27 -16.36
C LYS A 145 -3.09 2.71 -15.52
N TYR A 146 -3.18 2.56 -14.20
CA TYR A 146 -2.13 2.93 -13.25
C TYR A 146 -1.16 1.77 -12.93
N GLN A 147 -1.40 0.57 -13.47
CA GLN A 147 -0.43 -0.52 -13.34
C GLN A 147 0.78 -0.22 -14.23
N LEU A 148 1.91 0.12 -13.61
CA LEU A 148 3.21 0.09 -14.27
C LEU A 148 3.40 -1.32 -14.83
N LYS A 149 3.49 -1.45 -16.17
CA LYS A 149 3.79 -2.73 -16.84
C LYS A 149 5.22 -3.14 -16.51
N GLY A 150 5.42 -3.81 -15.37
CA GLY A 150 6.71 -4.30 -14.91
C GLY A 150 6.57 -5.69 -14.30
N ARG A 151 7.50 -6.60 -14.60
CA ARG A 151 7.65 -7.86 -13.89
C ARG A 151 8.02 -7.53 -12.44
N SER A 152 7.07 -7.72 -11.52
CA SER A 152 7.36 -7.61 -10.10
C SER A 152 8.42 -8.64 -9.72
N HIS A 153 9.62 -8.18 -9.35
CA HIS A 153 10.65 -9.00 -8.72
C HIS A 153 10.42 -9.15 -7.21
N THR A 154 9.46 -8.44 -6.63
CA THR A 154 9.03 -8.63 -5.25
C THR A 154 7.93 -9.69 -5.21
N ARG A 155 8.38 -10.96 -5.17
CA ARG A 155 7.53 -12.05 -4.68
C ARG A 155 7.25 -11.78 -3.19
N PRO A 156 6.00 -11.92 -2.72
CA PRO A 156 5.73 -11.95 -1.28
C PRO A 156 6.62 -13.01 -0.64
N GLY A 157 7.25 -12.67 0.49
CA GLY A 157 8.18 -13.56 1.19
C GLY A 157 7.58 -14.94 1.50
N THR A 158 8.46 -15.93 1.64
CA THR A 158 8.15 -17.35 1.85
C THR A 158 7.27 -17.60 3.08
N LEU A 159 6.41 -18.63 2.95
CA LEU A 159 5.36 -19.10 3.88
C LEU A 159 5.78 -19.30 5.36
N LEU A 160 7.08 -19.32 5.68
CA LEU A 160 7.62 -19.54 7.02
C LEU A 160 7.30 -18.42 8.02
N LYS A 161 7.11 -17.16 7.59
CA LYS A 161 6.71 -16.06 8.50
C LYS A 161 5.30 -16.25 9.11
N HIS A 162 4.44 -17.08 8.51
CA HIS A 162 3.08 -17.32 8.99
C HIS A 162 2.95 -18.51 9.96
N GLN A 163 4.05 -19.21 10.25
CA GLN A 163 4.09 -20.41 11.09
C GLN A 163 4.40 -20.19 12.57
N ILE A 164 4.72 -18.97 12.98
CA ILE A 164 5.08 -18.67 14.36
C ILE A 164 3.85 -18.11 15.10
N PRO A 165 3.42 -18.73 16.23
CA PRO A 165 2.37 -18.17 17.09
C PRO A 165 2.75 -16.76 17.55
N MET A 166 1.77 -15.87 17.61
CA MET A 166 1.94 -14.54 18.22
C MET A 166 1.24 -14.50 19.57
N ARG A 167 1.83 -13.72 20.48
CA ARG A 167 1.46 -13.42 21.87
C ARG A 167 1.85 -14.45 22.93
N THR A 168 2.70 -13.96 23.81
CA THR A 168 2.64 -14.22 25.25
C THR A 168 3.08 -12.92 25.91
N PHE A 169 2.16 -12.36 26.70
CA PHE A 169 2.29 -11.23 27.64
C PHE A 169 2.61 -9.83 27.08
N ASN A 170 1.62 -8.93 27.13
CA ASN A 170 1.73 -7.65 27.83
C ASN A 170 0.35 -7.10 28.25
N GLU A 171 0.35 -6.43 29.40
CA GLU A 171 -0.78 -5.97 30.23
C GLU A 171 -1.44 -4.68 29.71
N TRP A 172 -1.50 -4.48 28.39
CA TRP A 172 -2.09 -3.27 27.81
C TRP A 172 -3.54 -3.53 27.39
N ASP A 173 -4.46 -2.68 27.83
CA ASP A 173 -5.84 -2.72 27.34
C ASP A 173 -5.87 -2.21 25.89
N GLU A 174 -5.81 -3.14 24.93
CA GLU A 174 -5.89 -2.86 23.49
C GLU A 174 -7.20 -2.17 23.05
N ALA A 175 -8.16 -2.01 23.97
CA ALA A 175 -9.39 -1.26 23.76
C ALA A 175 -9.29 0.21 24.19
N GLN A 176 -8.30 0.61 25.00
CA GLN A 176 -8.16 1.99 25.48
C GLN A 176 -7.19 2.81 24.60
N PRO A 177 -7.63 3.94 24.02
CA PRO A 177 -6.72 4.89 23.38
C PRO A 177 -5.74 5.51 24.37
N GLY A 178 -4.51 5.76 23.92
CA GLY A 178 -3.44 6.35 24.74
C GLY A 178 -2.16 5.52 24.77
N PHE A 179 -2.15 4.33 24.17
CA PHE A 179 -0.96 3.48 24.06
C PHE A 179 -0.44 3.51 22.62
N LEU A 180 0.71 4.14 22.41
CA LEU A 180 1.29 4.33 21.09
C LEU A 180 2.47 3.38 20.85
N GLU A 181 2.52 2.78 19.67
CA GLU A 181 3.76 2.25 19.11
C GLU A 181 4.48 3.36 18.34
N ILE A 182 5.78 3.53 18.58
CA ILE A 182 6.62 4.53 17.92
C ILE A 182 7.78 3.90 17.17
N ASP A 183 8.12 4.47 16.01
CA ASP A 183 9.26 4.03 15.19
C ASP A 183 9.82 5.21 14.37
N LEU A 184 11.08 5.11 13.96
CA LEU A 184 11.75 6.07 13.10
C LEU A 184 11.84 5.58 11.66
N VAL A 185 11.34 6.39 10.72
CA VAL A 185 11.52 6.18 9.29
C VAL A 185 12.62 7.09 8.76
N GLY A 186 13.74 6.51 8.32
CA GLY A 186 14.87 7.25 7.74
C GLY A 186 14.62 7.76 6.33
N HIS A 187 15.04 8.99 6.05
CA HIS A 187 15.05 9.60 4.71
C HIS A 187 16.48 9.69 4.17
N ASP A 188 17.12 8.54 4.02
CA ASP A 188 18.53 8.40 3.66
C ASP A 188 18.82 8.45 2.15
N GLY A 189 17.80 8.21 1.30
CA GLY A 189 17.97 8.10 -0.15
C GLY A 189 18.84 6.94 -0.63
N GLY A 190 19.00 5.90 0.19
CA GLY A 190 19.89 4.76 -0.05
C GLY A 190 21.30 4.93 0.50
N VAL A 191 21.60 6.04 1.18
CA VAL A 191 22.93 6.30 1.79
C VAL A 191 22.79 6.38 3.31
N ILE A 192 23.11 5.28 3.97
CA ILE A 192 22.98 5.13 5.42
C ILE A 192 24.12 5.90 6.11
N ASP A 193 23.82 7.12 6.56
CA ASP A 193 24.67 7.95 7.43
C ASP A 193 23.82 8.64 8.51
N SER A 194 24.41 9.47 9.38
CA SER A 194 23.67 10.21 10.42
C SER A 194 23.18 11.59 9.99
N HIS A 195 23.47 12.03 8.76
CA HIS A 195 23.26 13.41 8.30
C HIS A 195 22.00 13.54 7.44
N HIS A 196 20.90 12.94 7.91
CA HIS A 196 19.61 13.04 7.26
C HIS A 196 18.47 13.02 8.27
N GLY A 197 17.33 13.53 7.82
CA GLY A 197 16.12 13.63 8.59
C GLY A 197 15.43 12.29 8.74
N PHE A 198 14.76 12.13 9.86
CA PHE A 198 13.90 10.98 10.15
C PHE A 198 12.46 11.44 10.28
N THR A 199 11.53 10.50 10.26
CA THR A 199 10.17 10.75 10.72
C THR A 199 9.91 9.87 11.91
N LEU A 200 9.60 10.49 13.04
CA LEU A 200 8.99 9.80 14.16
C LEU A 200 7.52 9.61 13.84
N ASN A 201 7.12 8.36 13.71
CA ASN A 201 5.74 7.99 13.53
C ASN A 201 5.22 7.32 14.79
N ALA A 202 4.05 7.74 15.27
CA ALA A 202 3.38 7.18 16.42
C ALA A 202 1.98 6.72 16.06
N VAL A 203 1.61 5.52 16.50
CA VAL A 203 0.33 4.90 16.18
C VAL A 203 -0.33 4.36 17.42
N ASP A 204 -1.53 4.86 17.70
CA ASP A 204 -2.35 4.35 18.81
C ASP A 204 -2.89 2.96 18.49
N ILE A 205 -2.69 2.02 19.43
CA ILE A 205 -3.05 0.61 19.24
C ILE A 205 -4.57 0.44 19.14
N ALA A 206 -5.35 1.13 19.97
CA ALA A 206 -6.80 0.95 20.08
C ALA A 206 -7.56 1.56 18.90
N SER A 207 -7.26 2.80 18.55
CA SER A 207 -7.94 3.54 17.48
C SER A 207 -7.23 3.44 16.13
N GLY A 208 -5.93 3.16 16.10
CA GLY A 208 -5.11 3.29 14.90
C GLY A 208 -4.82 4.75 14.49
N TRP A 209 -5.01 5.70 15.43
CA TRP A 209 -4.70 7.11 15.25
C TRP A 209 -3.22 7.30 14.99
N ASN A 210 -2.88 7.98 13.90
CA ASN A 210 -1.51 8.23 13.48
C ASN A 210 -1.11 9.65 13.83
N SER A 211 0.10 9.85 14.33
CA SER A 211 0.73 11.16 14.35
C SER A 211 2.18 11.07 13.92
N SER A 212 2.58 11.95 12.99
CA SER A 212 3.93 11.96 12.44
C SER A 212 4.60 13.32 12.65
N THR A 213 5.90 13.30 12.93
CA THR A 213 6.72 14.51 12.97
C THR A 213 8.10 14.24 12.39
N ALA A 214 8.64 15.21 11.68
CA ALA A 214 9.98 15.12 11.10
C ALA A 214 11.03 15.51 12.15
N LEU A 215 12.11 14.72 12.21
CA LEU A 215 13.27 14.92 13.07
C LEU A 215 14.47 15.29 12.22
N LYS A 216 15.33 16.17 12.74
CA LYS A 216 16.56 16.59 12.05
C LYS A 216 17.53 15.45 11.81
N ASN A 217 17.70 14.59 12.80
CA ASN A 217 18.46 13.34 12.73
C ASN A 217 18.01 12.40 13.86
N LYS A 218 18.72 11.29 14.03
CA LYS A 218 18.43 10.22 15.00
C LYS A 218 18.82 10.53 16.46
N ALA A 219 19.29 11.75 16.77
CA ALA A 219 19.72 12.06 18.13
C ALA A 219 18.55 12.04 19.13
N GLN A 220 18.87 11.69 20.37
CA GLN A 220 17.90 11.51 21.46
C GLN A 220 17.11 12.79 21.77
N VAL A 221 17.77 13.96 21.69
CA VAL A 221 17.14 15.28 21.90
C VAL A 221 15.99 15.50 20.92
N TRP A 222 16.22 15.24 19.63
CA TRP A 222 15.17 15.40 18.61
C TRP A 222 14.07 14.35 18.75
N THR A 223 14.42 13.15 19.19
CA THR A 223 13.44 12.08 19.44
C THR A 223 12.49 12.47 20.58
N LEU A 224 13.02 13.00 21.69
CA LEU A 224 12.20 13.50 22.80
C LEU A 224 11.33 14.69 22.37
N GLU A 225 11.91 15.67 21.66
CA GLU A 225 11.15 16.81 21.14
C GLU A 225 10.01 16.33 20.20
N GLY A 226 10.28 15.30 19.40
CA GLY A 226 9.28 14.66 18.56
C GLY A 226 8.15 14.03 19.36
N VAL A 227 8.48 13.27 20.42
CA VAL A 227 7.48 12.67 21.32
C VAL A 227 6.63 13.75 21.99
N GLN A 228 7.23 14.85 22.45
CA GLN A 228 6.50 15.97 23.03
C GLN A 228 5.55 16.63 22.02
N LYS A 229 6.00 16.85 20.78
CA LYS A 229 5.15 17.37 19.70
C LYS A 229 3.98 16.46 19.38
N ILE A 230 4.21 15.15 19.32
CA ILE A 230 3.15 14.16 19.10
C ILE A 230 2.15 14.20 20.26
N ARG A 231 2.63 14.14 21.50
CA ARG A 231 1.78 14.19 22.70
C ARG A 231 0.87 15.42 22.71
N ALA A 232 1.38 16.58 22.33
CA ALA A 232 0.60 17.83 22.27
C ALA A 232 -0.51 17.83 21.20
N LYS A 233 -0.40 16.98 20.17
CA LYS A 233 -1.39 16.87 19.07
C LYS A 233 -2.46 15.81 19.32
N LEU A 234 -2.24 14.90 20.27
CA LEU A 234 -3.18 13.80 20.53
C LEU A 234 -4.49 14.36 21.10
N PRO A 235 -5.64 13.87 20.62
CA PRO A 235 -6.93 14.22 21.22
C PRO A 235 -7.16 13.50 22.56
N PHE A 236 -6.23 12.67 23.03
CA PHE A 236 -6.35 11.90 24.26
C PHE A 236 -5.00 11.86 25.01
N PRO A 237 -5.01 11.57 26.32
CA PRO A 237 -3.79 11.43 27.10
C PRO A 237 -2.87 10.34 26.55
N LEU A 238 -1.57 10.62 26.53
CA LEU A 238 -0.55 9.62 26.28
C LEU A 238 -0.33 8.81 27.57
N LEU A 239 -0.71 7.54 27.56
CA LEU A 239 -0.64 6.62 28.70
C LEU A 239 0.54 5.67 28.60
N GLY A 240 0.92 5.27 27.39
CA GLY A 240 2.06 4.38 27.18
C GLY A 240 2.73 4.57 25.82
N LEU A 241 4.01 4.24 25.79
CA LEU A 241 4.87 4.26 24.62
C LEU A 241 5.56 2.91 24.49
N ASP A 242 5.44 2.29 23.32
CA ASP A 242 6.21 1.10 22.94
C ASP A 242 7.15 1.45 21.79
N SER A 243 8.44 1.20 21.97
CA SER A 243 9.45 1.41 20.94
C SER A 243 10.20 0.13 20.60
N ASP A 244 10.97 0.18 19.51
CA ASP A 244 12.01 -0.81 19.29
C ASP A 244 13.20 -0.63 20.26
N ASN A 245 14.22 -1.48 20.12
CA ASN A 245 15.42 -1.44 20.96
C ASN A 245 16.48 -0.44 20.45
N GLY A 246 16.10 0.54 19.63
CA GLY A 246 17.00 1.54 19.09
C GLY A 246 17.54 2.49 20.18
N SER A 247 18.82 2.87 20.08
CA SER A 247 19.49 3.78 21.04
C SER A 247 18.93 5.21 21.02
N GLU A 248 18.14 5.56 19.99
CA GLU A 248 17.33 6.77 19.92
C GLU A 248 16.21 6.80 20.97
N PHE A 249 15.68 5.64 21.34
CA PHE A 249 14.55 5.49 22.28
C PHE A 249 15.04 4.97 23.63
N ILE A 250 16.00 4.04 23.63
CA ILE A 250 16.58 3.47 24.84
C ILE A 250 17.64 4.42 25.39
N ASN A 251 17.19 5.47 26.08
CA ASN A 251 18.05 6.45 26.73
C ASN A 251 17.43 7.03 28.00
N GLU A 252 18.29 7.57 28.88
CA GLU A 252 17.89 8.12 30.18
C GLU A 252 16.93 9.31 30.06
N THR A 253 17.12 10.16 29.03
CA THR A 253 16.31 11.36 28.82
C THR A 253 14.84 11.01 28.54
N LEU A 254 14.58 10.09 27.60
CA LEU A 254 13.22 9.65 27.27
C LEU A 254 12.61 8.86 28.43
N TYR A 255 13.40 8.02 29.11
CA TYR A 255 12.94 7.27 30.27
C TYR A 255 12.48 8.19 31.42
N LYS A 256 13.29 9.19 31.78
CA LYS A 256 12.94 10.19 32.81
C LYS A 256 11.67 10.96 32.44
N PHE A 257 11.58 11.43 31.19
CA PHE A 257 10.37 12.08 30.69
C PHE A 257 9.12 11.20 30.86
N CYS A 258 9.22 9.91 30.52
CA CYS A 258 8.11 8.97 30.70
C CYS A 258 7.76 8.81 32.19
N GLN A 259 8.74 8.69 33.08
CA GLN A 259 8.50 8.59 34.52
C GLN A 259 7.83 9.84 35.09
N GLU A 260 8.35 11.03 34.79
CA GLU A 260 7.84 12.33 35.24
C GLU A 260 6.38 12.54 34.83
N HIS A 261 6.02 12.09 33.62
CA HIS A 261 4.66 12.21 33.09
C HIS A 261 3.79 10.98 33.30
N ARG A 262 4.26 9.98 34.04
CA ARG A 262 3.53 8.72 34.34
C ARG A 262 3.08 7.99 33.07
N ILE A 263 3.94 7.98 32.06
CA ILE A 263 3.77 7.25 30.80
C ILE A 263 4.45 5.89 30.95
N THR A 264 3.72 4.80 30.74
CA THR A 264 4.27 3.45 30.75
C THR A 264 5.15 3.25 29.51
N PHE A 265 6.46 3.15 29.70
CA PHE A 265 7.39 2.94 28.60
C PHE A 265 7.81 1.47 28.50
N THR A 266 7.52 0.84 27.36
CA THR A 266 7.91 -0.54 27.05
C THR A 266 8.77 -0.61 25.80
N ARG A 267 9.41 -1.76 25.61
CA ARG A 267 10.21 -2.04 24.43
C ARG A 267 9.88 -3.42 23.88
N SER A 268 10.00 -3.56 22.56
CA SER A 268 9.87 -4.86 21.90
C SER A 268 10.90 -5.88 22.42
N ARG A 269 10.54 -7.16 22.40
CA ARG A 269 11.47 -8.21 22.83
C ARG A 269 12.56 -8.46 21.78
N PRO A 270 13.79 -8.81 22.20
CA PRO A 270 14.84 -9.21 21.27
C PRO A 270 14.35 -10.28 20.29
N TYR A 271 14.62 -10.06 18.99
CA TYR A 271 14.29 -10.97 17.88
C TYR A 271 12.80 -11.20 17.59
N ARG A 272 11.88 -10.37 18.12
CA ARG A 272 10.44 -10.44 17.79
C ARG A 272 9.96 -9.25 16.95
N LYS A 273 10.20 -9.34 15.63
CA LYS A 273 9.78 -8.35 14.61
C LYS A 273 8.26 -8.10 14.48
N ASN A 274 7.42 -8.75 15.28
CA ASN A 274 5.97 -8.55 15.23
C ASN A 274 5.45 -7.76 16.44
N ASP A 275 6.33 -7.38 17.38
CA ASP A 275 5.92 -6.67 18.60
C ASP A 275 5.51 -5.21 18.28
N SER A 276 6.01 -4.59 17.19
CA SER A 276 5.68 -3.21 16.76
C SER A 276 4.86 -3.16 15.47
N CYS A 277 3.91 -4.09 15.32
CA CYS A 277 3.25 -4.35 14.03
C CYS A 277 2.32 -3.22 13.55
N PHE A 278 1.76 -2.40 14.45
CA PHE A 278 0.83 -1.33 14.07
C PHE A 278 1.60 -0.15 13.49
N VAL A 279 2.72 0.25 14.10
CA VAL A 279 3.58 1.32 13.57
C VAL A 279 4.28 0.89 12.28
N GLU A 280 4.80 -0.34 12.19
CA GLU A 280 5.43 -0.85 10.96
C GLU A 280 4.47 -0.78 9.76
N GLN A 281 3.21 -1.14 9.95
CA GLN A 281 2.19 -1.06 8.90
C GLN A 281 1.98 0.39 8.44
N LYS A 282 1.96 1.35 9.36
CA LYS A 282 1.72 2.77 9.08
C LYS A 282 2.94 3.46 8.50
N ASN A 283 4.14 3.03 8.86
CA ASN A 283 5.38 3.50 8.23
C ASN A 283 5.35 3.27 6.72
N TYR A 284 4.88 2.10 6.28
CA TYR A 284 4.69 1.85 4.86
C TYR A 284 3.48 2.60 4.29
N SER A 285 2.30 2.43 4.90
CA SER A 285 1.03 2.85 4.30
C SER A 285 0.72 4.35 4.40
N VAL A 286 1.38 5.07 5.30
CA VAL A 286 1.22 6.52 5.53
C VAL A 286 2.52 7.24 5.15
N VAL A 287 3.61 7.02 5.90
CA VAL A 287 4.85 7.80 5.75
C VAL A 287 5.50 7.56 4.38
N ARG A 288 5.88 6.31 4.05
CA ARG A 288 6.53 5.98 2.77
C ARG A 288 5.65 6.26 1.56
N ARG A 289 4.33 6.07 1.70
CA ARG A 289 3.38 6.42 0.65
C ARG A 289 3.33 7.93 0.39
N ALA A 290 3.44 8.74 1.45
CA ALA A 290 3.40 10.19 1.33
C ALA A 290 4.72 10.79 0.85
N VAL A 291 5.87 10.34 1.38
CA VAL A 291 7.15 11.03 1.16
C VAL A 291 8.16 10.24 0.32
N GLY A 292 7.89 8.95 0.08
CA GLY A 292 8.77 8.06 -0.66
C GLY A 292 10.05 7.66 0.08
N TYR A 293 11.12 7.48 -0.69
CA TYR A 293 12.44 7.01 -0.23
C TYR A 293 13.55 8.01 -0.54
N GLN A 294 13.20 9.27 -0.82
CA GLN A 294 14.20 10.29 -1.14
C GLN A 294 15.01 10.69 0.09
N ARG A 295 16.19 11.28 -0.17
CA ARG A 295 17.00 11.86 0.90
C ARG A 295 16.50 13.24 1.29
N PHE A 296 16.29 13.47 2.58
CA PHE A 296 15.95 14.79 3.14
C PHE A 296 16.91 15.15 4.27
N ASP A 297 17.61 16.27 4.15
CA ASP A 297 18.68 16.63 5.10
C ASP A 297 18.95 18.14 5.17
N THR A 298 17.99 18.94 4.70
CA THR A 298 18.01 20.40 4.82
C THR A 298 16.89 20.87 5.74
N GLU A 299 17.10 21.98 6.44
CA GLU A 299 16.07 22.61 7.29
C GLU A 299 14.81 22.98 6.50
N ALA A 300 14.96 23.37 5.23
CA ALA A 300 13.83 23.67 4.35
C ALA A 300 12.97 22.41 4.08
N GLN A 301 13.61 21.26 3.83
CA GLN A 301 12.90 19.98 3.67
C GLN A 301 12.24 19.54 4.98
N LEU A 302 12.92 19.72 6.12
CA LEU A 302 12.37 19.40 7.44
C LEU A 302 11.09 20.20 7.73
N ARG A 303 11.06 21.50 7.40
CA ARG A 303 9.86 22.34 7.51
C ARG A 303 8.73 21.83 6.60
N ILE A 304 9.03 21.55 5.33
CA ILE A 304 8.02 21.04 4.38
C ILE A 304 7.46 19.68 4.83
N LEU A 305 8.31 18.80 5.38
CA LEU A 305 7.86 17.52 5.93
C LEU A 305 6.88 17.72 7.09
N ASN A 306 7.17 18.64 8.02
CA ASN A 306 6.25 18.93 9.12
C ASN A 306 4.95 19.57 8.63
N GLU A 307 5.00 20.53 7.68
CA GLU A 307 3.81 21.08 7.01
C GLU A 307 2.95 19.97 6.37
N LEU A 308 3.60 19.01 5.70
CA LEU A 308 2.94 17.86 5.09
C LEU A 308 2.26 16.97 6.14
N TYR A 309 2.92 16.70 7.27
CA TYR A 309 2.38 15.84 8.31
C TYR A 309 1.15 16.44 9.02
N GLU A 310 1.09 17.76 9.22
CA GLU A 310 -0.12 18.41 9.75
C GLU A 310 -1.37 18.10 8.90
N VAL A 311 -1.23 18.15 7.57
CA VAL A 311 -2.33 17.86 6.64
C VAL A 311 -2.56 16.35 6.49
N LEU A 312 -1.48 15.56 6.47
CA LEU A 312 -1.55 14.11 6.30
C LEU A 312 -2.19 13.41 7.49
N ASP A 313 -1.91 13.86 8.72
CA ASP A 313 -2.52 13.31 9.94
C ASP A 313 -4.03 13.55 9.93
N LEU A 314 -4.48 14.75 9.54
CA LEU A 314 -5.90 15.04 9.36
C LEU A 314 -6.54 14.13 8.32
N TYR A 315 -5.92 14.02 7.15
CA TYR A 315 -6.44 13.19 6.08
C TYR A 315 -6.52 11.71 6.48
N THR A 316 -5.48 11.21 7.14
CA THR A 316 -5.37 9.80 7.54
C THR A 316 -6.34 9.46 8.66
N ASN A 317 -6.43 10.29 9.69
CA ASN A 317 -7.22 9.97 10.88
C ASN A 317 -8.72 10.16 10.67
N PHE A 318 -9.13 11.14 9.85
CA PHE A 318 -10.55 11.43 9.62
C PHE A 318 -11.13 10.73 8.39
N PHE A 319 -10.32 10.45 7.35
CA PHE A 319 -10.85 9.98 6.07
C PHE A 319 -10.30 8.63 5.59
N GLN A 320 -9.24 8.08 6.19
CA GLN A 320 -8.67 6.80 5.74
C GLN A 320 -9.13 5.63 6.62
N PRO A 321 -10.20 4.90 6.25
CA PRO A 321 -10.70 3.79 7.05
C PRO A 321 -9.73 2.62 7.00
N SER A 322 -9.55 1.91 8.11
CA SER A 322 -8.76 0.67 8.18
C SER A 322 -9.59 -0.46 8.76
N MET A 323 -9.16 -1.70 8.54
CA MET A 323 -9.79 -2.89 9.13
C MET A 323 -8.95 -3.38 10.31
N LYS A 324 -9.57 -3.62 11.46
CA LYS A 324 -8.91 -4.34 12.58
C LYS A 324 -9.24 -5.83 12.52
N LEU A 325 -8.28 -6.66 12.93
CA LEU A 325 -8.43 -8.11 12.97
C LEU A 325 -9.43 -8.48 14.09
N LYS A 326 -10.51 -9.19 13.74
CA LYS A 326 -11.52 -9.69 14.68
C LYS A 326 -11.14 -11.06 15.23
N SER A 327 -10.72 -11.97 14.34
CA SER A 327 -10.23 -13.28 14.74
C SER A 327 -9.24 -13.85 13.73
N LYS A 328 -8.38 -14.75 14.21
CA LYS A 328 -7.40 -15.48 13.41
C LYS A 328 -7.48 -16.95 13.81
N GLU A 329 -8.01 -17.77 12.93
CA GLU A 329 -8.12 -19.22 13.09
C GLU A 329 -7.04 -19.89 12.22
N ARG A 330 -6.34 -20.90 12.77
CA ARG A 330 -5.31 -21.65 12.06
C ARG A 330 -5.73 -23.10 11.91
N HIS A 331 -5.70 -23.60 10.67
CA HIS A 331 -5.92 -25.00 10.34
C HIS A 331 -4.71 -25.52 9.56
N GLY A 332 -3.77 -26.16 10.26
CA GLY A 332 -2.47 -26.55 9.70
C GLY A 332 -1.71 -25.35 9.13
N ALA A 333 -1.43 -25.38 7.82
CA ALA A 333 -0.75 -24.29 7.11
C ALA A 333 -1.68 -23.12 6.72
N ARG A 334 -3.01 -23.29 6.77
CA ARG A 334 -3.97 -22.25 6.37
C ARG A 334 -4.32 -21.36 7.54
N VAL A 335 -4.32 -20.05 7.33
CA VAL A 335 -4.73 -19.05 8.31
C VAL A 335 -5.95 -18.30 7.78
N LYS A 336 -7.08 -18.41 8.48
CA LYS A 336 -8.30 -17.66 8.18
C LYS A 336 -8.36 -16.45 9.10
N LYS A 337 -8.38 -15.25 8.51
CA LYS A 337 -8.52 -13.99 9.24
C LYS A 337 -9.91 -13.42 9.00
N LYS A 338 -10.64 -13.11 10.08
CA LYS A 338 -11.88 -12.35 10.03
C LYS A 338 -11.57 -10.94 10.51
N TYR A 339 -12.12 -9.93 9.84
CA TYR A 339 -11.87 -8.53 10.15
C TYR A 339 -13.18 -7.84 10.52
N HIS A 340 -13.09 -6.79 11.31
CA HIS A 340 -14.18 -5.84 11.49
C HIS A 340 -14.40 -5.04 10.20
N GLU A 341 -15.57 -4.42 10.11
CA GLU A 341 -15.85 -3.42 9.09
C GLU A 341 -14.81 -2.29 9.16
N ALA A 342 -14.49 -1.71 8.00
CA ALA A 342 -13.48 -0.67 7.93
C ALA A 342 -14.00 0.62 8.58
N ARG A 343 -13.23 1.18 9.52
CA ARG A 343 -13.53 2.44 10.21
C ARG A 343 -12.30 3.33 10.27
N THR A 344 -12.50 4.64 10.25
CA THR A 344 -11.41 5.61 10.44
C THR A 344 -10.98 5.65 11.91
N PRO A 345 -9.74 6.06 12.22
CA PRO A 345 -9.33 6.31 13.60
C PRO A 345 -10.27 7.25 14.34
N TYR A 346 -10.71 8.33 13.68
CA TYR A 346 -11.72 9.25 14.19
C TYR A 346 -13.01 8.53 14.64
N GLN A 347 -13.60 7.72 13.77
CA GLN A 347 -14.82 6.96 14.10
C GLN A 347 -14.62 6.05 15.33
N ARG A 348 -13.46 5.37 15.42
CA ARG A 348 -13.16 4.52 16.58
C ARG A 348 -13.00 5.31 17.88
N LEU A 349 -12.51 6.55 17.83
CA LEU A 349 -12.44 7.41 19.02
C LEU A 349 -13.84 7.83 19.48
N LEU A 350 -14.76 8.12 18.56
CA LEU A 350 -16.15 8.44 18.92
C LEU A 350 -16.83 7.25 19.61
N ASP A 351 -16.58 6.03 19.14
CA ASP A 351 -17.13 4.80 19.72
C ASP A 351 -16.49 4.43 21.07
N SER A 352 -15.37 5.04 21.44
CA SER A 352 -14.62 4.67 22.64
C SER A 352 -15.28 5.24 23.91
N LYS A 353 -15.46 4.38 24.92
CA LYS A 353 -15.91 4.78 26.26
C LYS A 353 -14.85 5.52 27.07
N TYR A 354 -13.58 5.47 26.64
CA TYR A 354 -12.45 6.07 27.34
C TYR A 354 -12.12 7.49 26.86
N ILE A 355 -12.85 7.99 25.86
CA ILE A 355 -12.72 9.35 25.35
C ILE A 355 -13.86 10.18 25.92
N ALA A 356 -13.53 11.34 26.51
CA ALA A 356 -14.51 12.27 27.05
C ALA A 356 -15.43 12.80 25.95
N GLU A 357 -16.70 13.06 26.28
CA GLU A 357 -17.68 13.56 25.32
C GLU A 357 -17.26 14.92 24.73
N GLU A 358 -16.67 15.81 25.53
CA GLU A 358 -16.11 17.08 25.05
C GLU A 358 -15.08 16.88 23.92
N THR A 359 -14.18 15.90 24.08
CA THR A 359 -13.20 15.55 23.03
C THR A 359 -13.90 15.01 21.78
N LYS A 360 -14.96 14.20 21.94
CA LYS A 360 -15.74 13.68 20.80
C LYS A 360 -16.44 14.82 20.04
N GLU A 361 -16.99 15.79 20.77
CA GLU A 361 -17.58 17.00 20.20
C GLU A 361 -16.54 17.81 19.43
N GLN A 362 -15.38 18.09 20.02
CA GLN A 362 -14.27 18.80 19.36
C GLN A 362 -13.80 18.08 18.09
N LEU A 363 -13.66 16.75 18.14
CA LEU A 363 -13.34 15.94 16.97
C LEU A 363 -14.45 16.01 15.91
N GLY A 364 -15.72 16.03 16.33
CA GLY A 364 -16.90 16.20 15.48
C GLY A 364 -16.96 17.56 14.77
N GLU A 365 -16.71 18.65 15.50
CA GLU A 365 -16.59 20.00 14.96
C GLU A 365 -15.48 20.06 13.92
N ARG A 366 -14.28 19.56 14.28
CA ARG A 366 -13.14 19.52 13.37
C ARG A 366 -13.49 18.72 12.12
N TYR A 367 -14.11 17.55 12.27
CA TYR A 367 -14.50 16.74 11.14
C TYR A 367 -15.51 17.44 10.22
N ARG A 368 -16.45 18.21 10.76
CA ARG A 368 -17.42 18.98 9.96
C ARG A 368 -16.75 20.05 9.08
N LEU A 369 -15.67 20.66 9.55
CA LEU A 369 -14.92 21.68 8.81
C LEU A 369 -13.97 21.12 7.75
N LEU A 370 -13.58 19.86 7.84
CA LEU A 370 -12.60 19.26 6.92
C LEU A 370 -13.22 18.87 5.56
N ASN A 371 -12.52 19.26 4.49
CA ASN A 371 -12.80 18.83 3.12
C ASN A 371 -11.71 17.84 2.65
N PRO A 372 -12.03 16.55 2.41
CA PRO A 372 -11.05 15.55 2.02
C PRO A 372 -10.38 15.84 0.66
N ALA A 373 -11.09 16.46 -0.28
CA ALA A 373 -10.53 16.82 -1.58
C ALA A 373 -9.51 17.97 -1.45
N GLN A 374 -9.81 18.97 -0.63
CA GLN A 374 -8.87 20.06 -0.31
C GLN A 374 -7.61 19.53 0.38
N LEU A 375 -7.76 18.67 1.39
CA LEU A 375 -6.62 18.04 2.08
C LEU A 375 -5.76 17.25 1.09
N LYS A 376 -6.38 16.47 0.20
CA LYS A 376 -5.65 15.71 -0.82
C LYS A 376 -4.84 16.61 -1.75
N ARG A 377 -5.42 17.73 -2.24
CA ARG A 377 -4.70 18.71 -3.07
C ARG A 377 -3.54 19.38 -2.31
N GLN A 378 -3.74 19.71 -1.02
CA GLN A 378 -2.69 20.27 -0.18
C GLN A 378 -1.53 19.28 0.02
N ILE A 379 -1.84 18.02 0.29
CA ILE A 379 -0.85 16.93 0.38
C ILE A 379 -0.07 16.83 -0.92
N GLU A 380 -0.74 16.75 -2.08
CA GLU A 380 -0.09 16.64 -3.38
C GLU A 380 0.81 17.84 -3.70
N LYS A 381 0.36 19.06 -3.36
CA LYS A 381 1.17 20.28 -3.50
C LYS A 381 2.44 20.22 -2.65
N LEU A 382 2.33 19.81 -1.38
CA LEU A 382 3.48 19.70 -0.48
C LEU A 382 4.42 18.57 -0.88
N GLN A 383 3.89 17.44 -1.37
CA GLN A 383 4.68 16.35 -1.96
C GLN A 383 5.49 16.84 -3.17
N GLN A 384 4.87 17.56 -4.10
CA GLN A 384 5.56 18.12 -5.26
C GLN A 384 6.65 19.13 -4.85
N LYS A 385 6.35 20.02 -3.90
CA LYS A 385 7.32 20.97 -3.33
C LYS A 385 8.51 20.23 -2.72
N LEU A 386 8.24 19.20 -1.90
CA LEU A 386 9.27 18.38 -1.27
C LEU A 386 10.15 17.66 -2.31
N LEU A 387 9.54 17.01 -3.30
CA LEU A 387 10.25 16.33 -4.38
C LEU A 387 11.14 17.28 -5.18
N ALA A 388 10.65 18.48 -5.51
CA ALA A 388 11.42 19.50 -6.23
C ALA A 388 12.69 19.90 -5.45
N THR A 389 12.59 20.06 -4.12
CA THR A 389 13.77 20.35 -3.29
C THR A 389 14.76 19.19 -3.29
N ALA A 390 14.30 17.94 -3.17
CA ALA A 390 15.17 16.77 -3.17
C ALA A 390 15.95 16.60 -4.49
N VAL A 391 15.29 16.80 -5.62
CA VAL A 391 15.94 16.76 -6.95
C VAL A 391 17.01 17.85 -7.06
N SER A 392 16.71 19.07 -6.60
CA SER A 392 17.67 20.17 -6.60
C SER A 392 18.92 19.84 -5.76
N THR A 393 18.73 19.39 -4.52
CA THR A 393 19.84 19.01 -3.62
C THR A 393 20.68 17.86 -4.18
N ALA A 394 20.05 16.83 -4.75
CA ALA A 394 20.75 15.72 -5.39
C ALA A 394 21.61 16.17 -6.57
N SER A 395 21.09 17.09 -7.40
CA SER A 395 21.82 17.67 -8.53
C SER A 395 23.05 18.47 -8.08
N THR A 396 22.91 19.27 -7.02
CA THR A 396 24.00 20.05 -6.43
C THR A 396 25.09 19.13 -5.87
N ARG A 397 24.72 18.05 -5.18
CA ARG A 397 25.69 17.07 -4.67
C ARG A 397 26.45 16.38 -5.78
N LYS A 398 25.76 15.96 -6.85
CA LYS A 398 26.42 15.33 -8.00
C LYS A 398 27.44 16.28 -8.66
N ARG A 399 27.13 17.58 -8.71
CA ARG A 399 28.08 18.61 -9.18
C ARG A 399 29.25 18.80 -8.22
N GLN A 400 29.01 18.81 -6.90
CA GLN A 400 30.06 18.96 -5.90
C GLN A 400 30.98 17.73 -5.81
N SER A 401 30.44 16.52 -5.91
CA SER A 401 31.23 15.28 -5.94
C SER A 401 32.07 15.18 -7.21
N ALA A 402 31.54 15.58 -8.37
CA ALA A 402 32.30 15.66 -9.61
C ALA A 402 33.44 16.69 -9.53
N LYS A 403 33.20 17.86 -8.93
CA LYS A 403 34.25 18.88 -8.67
C LYS A 403 35.32 18.39 -7.70
N ARG A 404 34.94 17.66 -6.64
CA ARG A 404 35.88 17.06 -5.68
C ARG A 404 36.69 15.91 -6.28
N GLY A 405 36.09 15.05 -7.11
CA GLY A 405 36.79 14.00 -7.84
C GLY A 405 37.76 14.54 -8.90
N ALA A 406 37.48 15.71 -9.48
CA ALA A 406 38.42 16.42 -10.35
C ALA A 406 39.54 17.15 -9.58
N ALA A 407 39.32 17.45 -8.29
CA ALA A 407 40.28 18.13 -7.43
C ALA A 407 41.05 17.15 -6.52
N LYS A 408 42.10 16.55 -7.11
CA LYS A 408 43.36 16.04 -6.50
C LYS A 408 43.51 14.52 -6.19
N PRO A 409 44.77 13.99 -6.26
CA PRO A 409 46.01 14.76 -6.05
C PRO A 409 47.19 14.61 -7.02
N ALA A 410 47.58 15.75 -7.63
CA ALA A 410 48.96 16.06 -8.01
C ALA A 410 49.88 16.40 -6.81
N VAL A 411 49.38 16.30 -5.57
CA VAL A 411 50.13 16.67 -4.33
C VAL A 411 50.64 15.44 -3.57
N GLU A 412 50.14 14.24 -3.85
CA GLU A 412 50.57 13.01 -3.16
C GLU A 412 51.82 12.39 -3.81
N MET A 413 52.02 12.61 -5.12
CA MET A 413 53.23 12.18 -5.85
C MET A 413 54.52 12.91 -5.42
N THR A 414 54.42 14.13 -4.88
CA THR A 414 55.60 14.90 -4.44
C THR A 414 56.07 14.50 -3.04
N ARG A 415 55.18 14.01 -2.16
CA ARG A 415 55.54 13.47 -0.84
C ARG A 415 56.09 12.04 -0.91
N LEU A 416 55.55 11.20 -1.80
CA LEU A 416 56.08 9.84 -2.03
C LEU A 416 57.47 9.83 -2.68
N ARG A 417 57.81 10.81 -3.52
CA ARG A 417 59.16 10.93 -4.12
C ARG A 417 60.25 11.41 -3.15
N LYS A 418 59.90 12.15 -2.10
CA LYS A 418 60.88 12.55 -1.06
C LYS A 418 61.15 11.42 -0.05
N ALA A 419 60.13 10.60 0.27
CA ALA A 419 60.29 9.47 1.19
C ALA A 419 61.15 8.34 0.60
N THR A 420 61.06 8.05 -0.70
CA THR A 420 61.84 6.97 -1.33
C THR A 420 63.33 7.27 -1.47
N LYS A 421 63.74 8.54 -1.56
CA LYS A 421 65.16 8.92 -1.54
C LYS A 421 65.80 8.76 -0.15
N SER A 422 65.05 8.97 0.93
CA SER A 422 65.55 8.81 2.31
C SER A 422 65.74 7.34 2.72
N VAL A 423 64.94 6.42 2.18
CA VAL A 423 65.05 4.98 2.49
C VAL A 423 66.19 4.32 1.71
N ALA A 424 66.53 4.84 0.52
CA ALA A 424 67.65 4.35 -0.28
C ALA A 424 69.02 4.73 0.31
N SER A 425 69.14 5.87 1.00
CA SER A 425 70.37 6.28 1.70
C SER A 425 70.61 5.48 2.99
N LEU A 426 69.56 5.13 3.74
CA LEU A 426 69.69 4.31 4.96
C LEU A 426 70.11 2.85 4.67
N LYS A 427 69.60 2.25 3.58
CA LYS A 427 69.99 0.89 3.18
C LYS A 427 71.42 0.75 2.64
N ARG A 428 72.09 1.87 2.28
CA ARG A 428 73.51 1.85 1.88
C ARG A 428 74.47 1.86 3.08
N LEU A 429 74.06 2.41 4.23
CA LEU A 429 74.87 2.44 5.46
C LEU A 429 74.81 1.10 6.22
N GLU A 430 73.67 0.38 6.21
CA GLU A 430 73.56 -0.93 6.86
C GLU A 430 74.33 -2.05 6.14
N LYS A 431 74.61 -1.91 4.84
CA LYS A 431 75.38 -2.89 4.06
C LYS A 431 76.90 -2.75 4.19
N SER A 432 77.42 -1.62 4.68
CA SER A 432 78.87 -1.46 4.95
C SER A 432 79.27 -1.85 6.38
N GLY A 433 78.33 -1.96 7.32
CA GLY A 433 78.61 -2.30 8.73
C GLY A 433 78.66 -3.80 9.06
N LYS A 434 78.23 -4.69 8.16
CA LYS A 434 78.19 -6.16 8.40
C LYS A 434 79.35 -6.95 7.77
N LYS A 435 80.46 -6.28 7.45
CA LYS A 435 81.70 -6.93 6.96
C LYS A 435 82.93 -6.69 7.85
N ALA A 436 82.75 -6.16 9.06
CA ALA A 436 83.80 -6.01 10.06
C ALA A 436 83.21 -6.20 11.46
N ALA A 437 83.03 -7.46 11.85
CA ALA A 437 82.97 -7.97 13.23
C ALA A 437 82.88 -9.50 13.18
#